data_AF-A0A0F9DPY8-F1
#
_entry.id   AF-A0A0F9DPY8-F1
#
_cell.length_a   1.000
_cell.length_b   1.000
_cell.length_c   1.000
_cell.angle_alpha   90.00
_cell.angle_beta   90.00
_cell.angle_gamma   90.00
#
_symmetry.space_group_name_H-M   'P 1'
#
loop_
_entity.id
_entity.type
_entity.pdbx_description
1 polymer ?
#
loop_
_entity_poly.entity_id
_entity_poly.type
_entity_poly.pdbx_seq_one_letter_code
_entity_poly.pdbx_strand_id
1 'polypeptide(L)' 'MLTPGQGTGANVRVLIESGDGTDKWCTVGVSEDVVEASYQALVDSIEYKLIKERGE' A
#
# COMPACT_ATOMS: atom_id res chain seq x y z
N MET A 1 11.70 -3.14 -28.92
CA MET A 1 11.77 -2.16 -27.81
C MET A 1 10.45 -2.26 -27.07
N LEU A 2 10.40 -3.00 -25.96
CA LEU A 2 9.26 -2.94 -25.04
C LEU A 2 9.70 -1.95 -23.97
N THR A 3 9.23 -0.71 -24.07
CA THR A 3 9.35 0.27 -23.00
C THR A 3 8.52 -0.22 -21.82
N PRO A 4 9.11 -0.55 -20.66
CA PRO A 4 8.33 -0.70 -19.45
C PRO A 4 7.78 0.69 -19.12
N GLY A 5 6.47 0.87 -19.18
CA GLY A 5 5.84 2.17 -18.91
C GLY A 5 4.69 2.57 -19.83
N GLN A 6 4.36 1.79 -20.86
CA GLN A 6 3.13 1.98 -21.65
C GLN A 6 2.17 0.80 -21.45
N GLY A 7 1.85 0.51 -20.19
CA GLY A 7 0.54 -0.06 -19.86
C GLY A 7 -0.53 0.99 -20.16
N THR A 8 -1.80 0.62 -20.26
CA THR A 8 -2.90 1.47 -20.75
C THR A 8 -3.25 2.71 -19.90
N GLY A 9 -2.33 3.27 -19.10
CA GLY A 9 -2.61 4.31 -18.10
C GLY A 9 -3.62 3.84 -17.04
N ALA A 10 -3.78 2.52 -16.90
CA ALA A 10 -4.74 1.95 -15.98
C ALA A 10 -4.19 2.03 -14.57
N ASN A 11 -4.92 2.68 -13.67
CA ASN A 11 -4.59 2.72 -12.26
C ASN A 11 -4.61 1.30 -11.68
N VAL A 12 -3.50 0.91 -11.07
CA VAL A 12 -3.37 -0.28 -10.23
C VAL A 12 -3.72 0.11 -8.80
N ARG A 13 -4.60 -0.67 -8.16
CA ARG A 13 -4.98 -0.50 -6.77
C ARG A 13 -4.55 -1.72 -5.97
N VAL A 14 -3.71 -1.51 -4.96
CA VAL A 14 -3.20 -2.57 -4.08
C VAL A 14 -3.82 -2.40 -2.70
N LEU A 15 -4.42 -3.47 -2.17
CA LEU A 15 -4.95 -3.55 -0.81
C LEU A 15 -4.01 -4.41 0.02
N ILE A 16 -3.54 -3.90 1.15
CA ILE A 16 -2.74 -4.66 2.12
C ILE A 16 -3.57 -4.78 3.41
N GLU A 17 -3.80 -6.01 3.87
CA GLU A 17 -4.28 -6.30 5.21
C GLU A 17 -3.07 -6.58 6.11
N SER A 18 -3.02 -5.94 7.27
CA SER A 18 -1.98 -6.12 8.27
C SER A 18 -2.61 -6.38 9.64
N GLY A 19 -1.88 -7.07 10.51
CA GLY A 19 -2.33 -7.37 11.85
C GLY A 19 -1.19 -7.72 12.78
N ASP A 20 -1.36 -7.41 14.07
CA ASP A 20 -0.38 -7.63 15.13
C ASP A 20 -0.77 -8.78 16.09
N GLY A 21 -1.78 -9.56 15.72
CA GLY A 21 -2.36 -10.63 16.53
C GLY A 21 -3.49 -10.18 17.45
N THR A 22 -3.62 -8.88 17.72
CA THR A 22 -4.72 -8.30 18.52
C THR A 22 -5.69 -7.55 17.61
N ASP A 23 -5.16 -6.73 16.71
CA ASP A 23 -5.90 -5.91 15.78
C ASP A 23 -5.56 -6.24 14.34
N LYS A 24 -6.48 -5.88 13.45
CA LYS A 24 -6.29 -5.91 12.01
C LYS A 24 -6.67 -4.59 11.39
N TRP A 25 -5.93 -4.17 10.36
CA TRP A 25 -6.22 -2.97 9.60
C TRP A 25 -5.86 -3.18 8.13
N CYS A 26 -6.42 -2.32 7.28
CA CYS A 26 -6.21 -2.37 5.85
C CYS A 26 -5.75 -1.01 5.33
N THR A 27 -4.82 -1.02 4.38
CA THR A 27 -4.33 0.17 3.66
C THR A 27 -4.41 -0.06 2.15
N VAL A 28 -4.51 1.05 1.41
CA VAL A 28 -4.69 1.02 -0.04
C VAL A 28 -3.70 1.97 -0.70
N GLY A 29 -2.89 1.44 -1.62
CA GLY A 29 -2.03 2.23 -2.50
C GLY A 29 -2.56 2.22 -3.92
N VAL A 30 -2.41 3.35 -4.63
CA VAL A 30 -2.91 3.52 -6.00
C VAL A 30 -1.83 4.16 -6.85
N SER A 31 -1.40 3.47 -7.90
CA SER A 31 -0.40 3.97 -8.85
C SER A 31 -0.56 3.25 -10.19
N GLU A 32 0.02 3.79 -11.26
CA GLU A 32 0.10 3.09 -12.55
C GLU A 32 1.11 1.92 -12.52
N ASP A 33 2.02 1.90 -11.54
CA ASP A 33 2.98 0.83 -11.29
C ASP A 33 2.60 0.03 -10.03
N VAL A 34 2.57 -1.29 -10.16
CA VAL A 34 2.24 -2.22 -9.05
C VAL A 34 3.25 -2.15 -7.91
N VAL A 35 4.53 -1.91 -8.20
CA VAL A 35 5.59 -1.79 -7.20
C VAL A 35 5.38 -0.53 -6.38
N GLU A 36 5.08 0.59 -7.04
CA GLU A 36 4.81 1.87 -6.37
C GLU A 36 3.53 1.79 -5.53
N ALA A 37 2.43 1.26 -6.09
CA ALA A 37 1.18 1.06 -5.34
C ALA A 37 1.38 0.16 -4.12
N SER A 38 2.22 -0.88 -4.22
CA SER A 38 2.54 -1.76 -3.10
C SER A 38 3.39 -1.07 -2.04
N TYR A 39 4.37 -0.25 -2.45
CA TYR A 39 5.22 0.52 -1.54
C TYR A 39 4.38 1.50 -0.71
N GLN A 40 3.50 2.27 -1.35
CA GLN A 40 2.59 3.20 -0.68
C GLN A 40 1.70 2.48 0.35
N ALA A 41 1.01 1.41 -0.06
CA ALA A 41 0.14 0.65 0.84
C ALA A 41 0.91 0.10 2.05
N LEU A 42 2.16 -0.34 1.86
CA LEU A 42 2.97 -0.92 2.92
C LEU A 42 3.44 0.13 3.92
N VAL A 43 3.95 1.28 3.44
CA VAL A 43 4.38 2.39 4.31
C VAL A 43 3.19 2.87 5.15
N ASP A 44 2.05 3.12 4.51
CA ASP A 44 0.83 3.54 5.21
C ASP A 44 0.41 2.53 6.30
N SER A 45 0.58 1.23 6.04
CA SER A 45 0.24 0.19 7.01
C SER A 45 1.10 0.26 8.27
N ILE A 46 2.40 0.49 8.10
CA ILE A 46 3.35 0.60 9.21
C ILE A 46 3.13 1.91 9.96
N GLU A 47 2.96 3.02 9.24
CA GLU A 47 2.67 4.32 9.84
C GLU A 47 1.38 4.30 10.66
N TYR A 48 0.32 3.71 10.13
CA TYR A 48 -0.93 3.53 10.86
C TYR A 48 -0.71 2.82 12.20
N LYS A 49 0.06 1.72 12.20
CA LYS A 49 0.35 0.96 13.42
C LYS A 49 1.16 1.78 14.43
N LEU A 50 2.20 2.49 13.97
CA LEU A 50 3.03 3.33 14.84
C LEU A 50 2.24 4.51 15.44
N ILE A 51 1.36 5.14 14.65
CA ILE A 51 0.47 6.20 15.11
C ILE A 51 -0.51 5.66 16.14
N LYS A 52 -1.10 4.49 15.88
CA LYS A 52 -2.02 3.82 16.80
C LYS A 52 -1.35 3.52 18.15
N GLU A 53 -0.10 3.02 18.15
CA GLU A 53 0.65 2.73 19.37
C GLU A 53 1.08 3.97 20.15
N ARG A 54 1.33 5.11 19.48
CA ARG A 54 1.70 6.38 20.15
C ARG A 54 0.50 7.16 20.70
N GLY A 55 -0.73 6.76 20.34
CA GLY A 55 -1.97 7.39 20.79
C GLY A 55 -2.57 6.81 22.07
N GLU A 56 -1.93 5.81 22.68
CA GLU A 56 -2.22 5.24 24.01
C GLU A 56 -1.20 5.71 25.05
#